data_AF-A0A2T1KPH9-F1
#
_entry.id   AF-A0A2T1KPH9-F1
#
_cell.length_a   1.000
_cell.length_b   1.000
_cell.length_c   1.000
_cell.angle_alpha   90.00
_cell.angle_beta   90.00
_cell.angle_gamma   90.00
#
_symmetry.space_group_name_H-M   'P 1'
#
loop_
_entity.id
_entity.type
_entity.pdbx_description
1 polymer ?
#
loop_
_entity_poly.entity_id
_entity_poly.type
_entity_poly.pdbx_seq_one_letter_code
_entity_poly.pdbx_strand_id
1 'polypeptide(L)' 'MHENDDDISFEQWCEKLRAIANQEICEWIVPNDPLILRKAYEEGLTPEDEYDRLNKVAAWSGCGCG' A
#
# COMPACT_ATOMS: atom_id res chain seq x y z
N MET A 1 -13.54 17.33 12.92
CA MET A 1 -12.18 17.01 13.42
C MET A 1 -11.44 16.42 12.23
N HIS A 2 -10.78 17.26 11.42
CA HIS A 2 -9.83 16.81 10.40
C HIS A 2 -8.46 17.14 10.97
N GLU A 3 -7.99 16.30 11.86
CA GLU A 3 -6.64 16.37 12.40
C GLU A 3 -6.05 15.01 12.09
N ASN A 4 -5.21 14.96 11.06
CA ASN A 4 -4.12 14.01 10.84
C ASN A 4 -3.46 14.43 9.51
N ASP A 5 -2.85 15.60 9.55
CA ASP A 5 -1.78 16.00 8.63
C ASP A 5 -0.53 15.22 9.08
N ASP A 6 -0.58 13.90 8.96
CA ASP A 6 0.51 13.02 9.35
C ASP A 6 1.47 13.03 8.15
N ASP A 7 2.33 14.06 8.08
CA ASP A 7 3.53 14.10 7.23
C ASP A 7 4.47 12.98 7.69
N ILE A 8 4.05 11.74 7.46
CA ILE A 8 4.84 10.57 7.75
C ILE A 8 5.95 10.50 6.73
N SER A 9 7.16 10.28 7.21
CA SER A 9 8.30 10.05 6.32
C SER A 9 8.03 8.82 5.46
N PHE A 10 8.61 8.79 4.25
CA PHE A 10 8.48 7.65 3.34
C PHE A 10 8.76 6.28 4.01
N GLU A 11 9.72 6.23 4.93
CA GLU A 11 10.03 5.03 5.73
C GLU A 11 8.85 4.61 6.62
N GLN A 12 8.29 5.54 7.39
CA GLN A 12 7.12 5.30 8.24
C GLN A 12 5.90 4.90 7.41
N TRP A 13 5.72 5.53 6.24
CA TRP A 13 4.67 5.18 5.29
C TRP A 13 4.82 3.73 4.79
N CYS A 14 6.04 3.31 4.45
CA CYS A 14 6.32 1.94 4.03
C CYS A 14 6.09 0.92 5.16
N GLU A 15 6.50 1.26 6.39
CA GLU A 15 6.26 0.42 7.57
C GLU A 15 4.76 0.23 7.83
N LYS A 16 3.96 1.31 7.74
CA LYS A 16 2.50 1.25 7.86
C LYS A 16 1.89 0.38 6.75
N LEU A 17 2.31 0.55 5.49
CA LEU A 17 1.82 -0.25 4.37
C LEU A 17 2.09 -1.74 4.59
N ARG A 18 3.30 -2.09 5.01
CA ARG A 18 3.69 -3.48 5.32
C ARG A 18 2.94 -4.03 6.52
N ALA A 19 2.71 -3.23 7.54
CA ALA A 19 1.93 -3.64 8.70
C ALA A 19 0.48 -3.98 8.31
N ILE A 20 -0.16 -3.17 7.48
CA ILE A 20 -1.50 -3.44 6.94
C ILE A 20 -1.50 -4.75 6.15
N ALA A 21 -0.56 -4.91 5.22
CA ALA A 21 -0.48 -6.13 4.41
C ALA A 21 -0.18 -7.37 5.24
N ASN A 22 0.60 -7.26 6.32
CA ASN A 22 0.88 -8.36 7.23
C ASN A 22 -0.35 -8.75 8.07
N GLN A 23 -1.16 -7.78 8.52
CA GLN A 23 -2.42 -8.03 9.22
C GLN A 23 -3.41 -8.82 8.36
N GLU A 24 -3.45 -8.51 7.07
CA GLU A 24 -4.32 -9.18 6.09
C GLU A 24 -3.70 -10.46 5.51
N ILE A 25 -2.52 -10.87 5.97
CA ILE A 25 -1.75 -12.05 5.48
C ILE A 25 -1.46 -11.95 3.96
N CYS A 26 -1.35 -10.73 3.46
CA CYS A 26 -1.16 -10.38 2.07
C CYS A 26 0.15 -9.61 1.85
N GLU A 27 1.19 -9.82 2.66
CA GLU A 27 2.48 -9.12 2.52
C GLU A 27 3.10 -9.25 1.11
N TRP A 28 2.77 -10.33 0.41
CA TRP A 28 3.22 -10.62 -0.96
C TRP A 28 2.71 -9.62 -2.01
N ILE A 29 1.63 -8.88 -1.72
CA ILE A 29 1.10 -7.86 -2.64
C ILE A 29 1.91 -6.56 -2.58
N VAL A 30 2.68 -6.34 -1.50
CA VAL A 30 3.49 -5.13 -1.34
C VAL A 30 4.75 -5.26 -2.18
N PRO A 31 4.98 -4.35 -3.15
CA PRO A 31 6.17 -4.41 -3.98
C PRO A 31 7.42 -4.17 -3.12
N ASN A 32 8.47 -4.95 -3.37
CA ASN A 32 9.78 -4.71 -2.78
C ASN A 32 10.55 -3.57 -3.47
N ASP A 33 10.02 -3.05 -4.58
CA ASP A 33 10.63 -1.97 -5.33
C ASP A 33 10.28 -0.60 -4.70
N PRO A 34 11.28 0.13 -4.16
CA PRO A 34 11.02 1.39 -3.48
C PRO A 34 10.56 2.48 -4.44
N LEU A 35 10.79 2.39 -5.75
CA LEU A 35 10.32 3.39 -6.71
C LEU A 35 8.80 3.34 -6.88
N ILE A 36 8.22 2.13 -6.84
CA ILE A 36 6.76 1.94 -6.89
C ILE A 36 6.11 2.57 -5.66
N LEU A 37 6.66 2.26 -4.48
CA LEU A 37 6.19 2.82 -3.20
C LEU A 37 6.39 4.34 -3.15
N ARG A 38 7.54 4.84 -3.62
CA ARG A 38 7.88 6.27 -3.65
C ARG A 38 6.88 7.04 -4.49
N LYS A 39 6.50 6.50 -5.65
CA LYS A 39 5.51 7.13 -6.52
C LYS A 39 4.17 7.30 -5.81
N ALA A 40 3.66 6.25 -5.15
CA ALA A 40 2.40 6.34 -4.41
C ALA A 40 2.47 7.38 -3.28
N TYR A 41 3.59 7.43 -2.56
CA TYR A 41 3.86 8.43 -1.54
C TYR A 41 3.89 9.87 -2.09
N GLU A 42 4.57 10.10 -3.22
CA GLU A 42 4.65 11.41 -3.89
C GLU A 42 3.30 11.84 -4.51
N GLU A 43 2.45 10.88 -4.87
CA GLU A 43 1.05 11.13 -5.29
C GLU A 43 0.14 11.53 -4.11
N GLY A 44 0.65 11.50 -2.86
CA GLY A 44 -0.11 11.82 -1.66
C GLY A 44 -1.07 10.71 -1.25
N LEU A 45 -0.86 9.48 -1.73
CA LEU A 45 -1.67 8.34 -1.32
C LEU A 45 -1.33 7.93 0.11
N THR A 46 -2.37 7.58 0.86
CA THR A 46 -2.18 6.99 2.19
C THR A 46 -1.72 5.52 2.04
N PRO A 47 -1.05 4.94 3.05
CA PRO A 47 -0.70 3.53 3.04
C PRO A 47 -1.92 2.61 2.84
N GLU A 48 -3.08 3.01 3.38
CA GLU A 48 -4.34 2.27 3.24
C GLU A 48 -4.87 2.31 1.80
N ASP A 49 -4.82 3.48 1.15
CA ASP A 49 -5.21 3.64 -0.27
C ASP A 49 -4.33 2.79 -1.19
N GLU A 50 -3.00 2.84 -1.01
CA GLU A 50 -2.11 2.04 -1.83
C GLU A 50 -2.29 0.54 -1.56
N TYR A 51 -2.53 0.14 -0.31
CA TYR A 51 -2.86 -1.25 0.01
C TYR A 51 -4.13 -1.72 -0.71
N ASP A 52 -5.23 -0.95 -0.65
CA ASP A 52 -6.48 -1.28 -1.34
C ASP A 52 -6.27 -1.38 -2.85
N ARG A 53 -5.47 -0.48 -3.43
CA ARG A 53 -5.10 -0.52 -4.85
C ARG A 53 -4.33 -1.80 -5.20
N LEU A 54 -3.30 -2.14 -4.43
CA LEU A 54 -2.51 -3.35 -4.62
C LEU A 54 -3.36 -4.62 -4.45
N ASN A 55 -4.24 -4.63 -3.45
CA ASN A 55 -5.16 -5.73 -3.18
C ASN A 55 -6.15 -5.93 -4.34
N LYS A 56 -6.70 -4.85 -4.92
CA LYS A 56 -7.56 -4.92 -6.11
C LYS A 56 -6.82 -5.50 -7.33
N VAL A 57 -5.58 -5.10 -7.55
CA VAL A 57 -4.75 -5.62 -8.66
C VAL A 57 -4.43 -7.10 -8.45
N ALA A 58 -4.09 -7.49 -7.22
CA ALA A 58 -3.85 -8.89 -6.84
C ALA A 58 -5.12 -9.74 -6.98
N ALA A 59 -6.27 -9.24 -6.52
CA ALA A 59 -7.56 -9.92 -6.63
C ALA A 59 -8.01 -10.10 -8.10
N TRP A 60 -7.78 -9.12 -8.96
CA TRP A 60 -8.03 -9.26 -10.40
C TRP A 60 -7.11 -10.26 -11.08
N SER A 61 -5.86 -10.38 -10.62
CA SER A 61 -4.95 -11.44 -11.12
C SER A 61 -5.42 -12.85 -10.70
N GLY A 62 -6.24 -12.96 -9.65
CA GLY A 62 -6.84 -14.23 -9.19
C GLY A 62 -8.11 -14.67 -9.94
N CYS A 63 -8.69 -13.83 -10.79
CA CYS A 63 -9.94 -14.11 -11.51
C CYS A 63 -9.73 -14.01 -13.03
N GLY A 64 -9.06 -15.00 -13.61
CA GLY A 64 -8.76 -14.98 -15.05
C GLY A 64 -8.22 -16.27 -15.63
N CYS A 65 -8.72 -17.44 -15.21
CA CYS A 65 -8.63 -18.70 -15.96
C CYS A 65 -9.73 -19.66 -15.46
N GLY A 66 -10.83 -19.71 -16.21
CA GLY A 66 -11.94 -20.64 -16.05
C GLY A 66 -12.94 -20.43 -17.18
#